data_AF-A0AAV6ZLQ6-F1
#
_entry.id   AF-A0AAV6ZLQ6-F1
#
_cell.length_a   1.000
_cell.length_b   1.000
_cell.length_c   1.000
_cell.angle_alpha   90.00
_cell.angle_beta   90.00
_cell.angle_gamma   90.00
#
_symmetry.space_group_name_H-M   'P 1'
#
loop_
_entity.id
_entity.type
_entity.pdbx_description
1 polymer ?
#
loop_
_entity_poly.entity_id
_entity_poly.type
_entity_poly.pdbx_seq_one_letter_code
_entity_poly.pdbx_strand_id
1 'polypeptide(L)'
;MATPVSAQCSSKTWELSLYELHRTPQEAIMDGTEIAVSPRSLHSELMCPICLDMLKNTMTTKECLHRFCSDCIVTALRSGDEYEAHQDRSWQSWSRLQTSRL
;
A
#
# COMPACT_ATOMS: atom_id res chain seq x y z
N MET A 1 20.15 -20.79 9.05
CA MET A 1 19.83 -21.21 7.67
C MET A 1 18.51 -20.55 7.29
N ALA A 2 18.56 -19.45 6.54
CA ALA A 2 17.35 -18.76 6.08
C ALA A 2 16.63 -19.67 5.07
N THR A 3 15.38 -20.03 5.35
CA THR A 3 14.53 -20.76 4.43
C THR A 3 14.26 -19.87 3.21
N PRO A 4 14.43 -20.39 1.97
CA PRO A 4 14.18 -19.60 0.78
C PRO A 4 12.69 -19.27 0.69
N VAL A 5 12.37 -17.99 0.47
CA VAL A 5 11.02 -17.53 0.14
C VAL A 5 10.60 -18.19 -1.17
N SER A 6 9.88 -19.30 -1.06
CA SER A 6 9.32 -20.01 -2.20
C SER A 6 8.35 -19.07 -2.91
N ALA A 7 8.57 -18.83 -4.20
CA ALA A 7 7.64 -18.13 -5.07
C ALA A 7 6.25 -18.79 -4.93
N GLN A 8 5.34 -18.11 -4.25
CA GLN A 8 4.02 -18.65 -3.94
C GLN A 8 3.25 -18.80 -5.26
N CYS A 9 2.79 -20.02 -5.55
CA CYS A 9 1.73 -20.22 -6.52
C CYS A 9 0.52 -19.38 -6.07
N SER A 10 -0.17 -18.69 -6.98
CA SER A 10 -1.30 -17.80 -6.67
C SER A 10 -2.33 -18.43 -5.72
N SER A 11 -2.53 -19.75 -5.81
CA SER A 11 -3.43 -20.50 -4.93
C SER A 11 -3.00 -20.54 -3.46
N LYS A 12 -1.70 -20.48 -3.16
CA LYS A 12 -1.17 -20.57 -1.79
C LYS A 12 -1.38 -19.29 -0.98
N THR A 13 -1.48 -18.13 -1.63
CA THR A 13 -1.64 -16.84 -0.92
C THR A 13 -3.02 -16.70 -0.28
N TRP A 14 -4.04 -17.36 -0.86
CA TRP A 14 -5.43 -17.31 -0.39
C TRP A 14 -5.87 -18.62 0.29
N GLU A 15 -4.96 -19.54 0.55
CA GLU A 15 -5.24 -20.77 1.30
C GLU A 15 -5.42 -20.43 2.78
N LEU A 16 -6.56 -20.83 3.35
CA LEU A 16 -6.87 -20.54 4.75
C LEU A 16 -6.15 -21.52 5.67
N SER A 17 -5.52 -20.98 6.72
CA SER A 17 -5.04 -21.78 7.85
C SER A 17 -6.20 -22.38 8.65
N LEU A 18 -5.92 -23.40 9.46
CA LEU A 18 -6.91 -24.00 10.37
C LEU A 18 -7.50 -22.98 11.36
N TYR A 19 -6.71 -21.98 11.76
CA TYR A 19 -7.18 -20.86 12.59
C TYR A 19 -8.17 -19.98 11.81
N GLU A 20 -7.83 -19.57 10.58
CA GLU A 20 -8.70 -18.71 9.78
C GLU A 20 -10.01 -19.36 9.39
N LEU A 21 -10.03 -20.69 9.23
CA LEU A 21 -11.24 -21.44 8.93
C LEU A 21 -12.27 -21.40 10.09
N HIS A 22 -11.80 -21.22 11.33
CA HIS A 22 -12.62 -21.27 12.54
C HIS A 22 -12.59 -19.97 13.36
N ARG A 23 -12.01 -18.90 12.84
CA ARG A 23 -11.94 -17.62 13.55
C ARG A 23 -13.34 -17.04 13.73
N THR A 24 -13.62 -16.51 14.92
CA THR A 24 -14.85 -15.75 15.18
C THR A 24 -14.65 -14.27 14.80
N PRO A 25 -15.74 -13.54 14.48
CA PRO A 25 -15.68 -12.09 14.30
C PRO A 25 -15.06 -11.40 15.52
N GLN A 26 -14.35 -10.29 15.28
CA GLN A 26 -13.87 -9.40 16.34
C GLN A 26 -14.94 -8.34 16.58
N GLU A 27 -15.50 -8.30 17.78
CA GLU A 27 -16.54 -7.34 18.15
C GLU A 27 -15.98 -5.92 18.18
N ALA A 28 -16.75 -4.97 17.68
CA ALA A 28 -16.35 -3.56 17.67
C ALA A 28 -16.47 -2.96 19.07
N ILE A 29 -15.51 -2.11 19.43
CA ILE A 29 -15.53 -1.34 20.68
C ILE A 29 -16.54 -0.19 20.51
N MET A 30 -17.64 -0.22 21.27
CA MET A 30 -18.76 0.74 21.18
C MET A 30 -18.96 1.59 22.45
N ASP A 31 -18.13 1.41 23.47
CA ASP A 31 -18.27 1.97 24.82
C ASP A 31 -17.62 3.35 25.00
N GLY A 32 -17.28 4.04 23.90
CA GLY A 32 -16.63 5.34 23.94
C GLY A 32 -15.18 5.30 24.41
N THR A 33 -14.54 4.12 24.42
CA THR A 33 -13.10 4.00 24.70
C THR A 33 -12.29 4.94 23.81
N GLU A 34 -11.53 5.85 24.43
CA GLU A 34 -10.63 6.75 23.73
C GLU A 34 -9.35 6.03 23.28
N ILE A 35 -8.95 6.26 22.03
CA ILE A 35 -7.71 5.70 21.48
C ILE A 35 -6.57 6.71 21.67
N ALA A 36 -5.69 6.42 22.62
CA ALA A 36 -4.48 7.21 22.83
C ALA A 36 -3.34 6.68 21.94
N VAL A 37 -3.24 7.20 20.71
CA VAL A 37 -2.10 6.95 19.81
C VAL A 37 -1.42 8.26 19.44
N SER A 38 -0.09 8.27 19.47
CA SER A 38 0.65 9.45 19.01
C SER A 38 0.57 9.56 17.48
N PRO A 39 0.42 10.76 16.91
CA PRO A 39 0.46 10.93 15.46
C PRO A 39 1.74 10.39 14.81
N ARG A 40 2.87 10.42 15.53
CA ARG A 40 4.14 9.85 15.08
C ARG A 40 4.08 8.35 14.88
N SER A 41 3.23 7.65 15.63
CA SER A 41 3.06 6.19 15.56
C SER A 41 2.34 5.72 14.28
N LEU A 42 1.67 6.63 13.56
CA LEU A 42 0.95 6.34 12.32
C LEU A 42 1.58 7.00 11.09
N HIS A 43 2.75 7.62 11.28
CA HIS A 43 3.35 8.50 10.30
C HIS A 43 3.76 7.74 9.03
N SER A 44 4.33 6.55 9.15
CA SER A 44 4.72 5.73 8.00
C SER A 44 3.52 5.21 7.21
N GLU A 45 2.38 5.02 7.86
CA GLU A 45 1.19 4.42 7.27
C GLU A 45 0.30 5.46 6.55
N LEU A 46 0.33 6.71 7.03
CA LEU A 46 -0.55 7.79 6.57
C LEU A 46 0.17 8.90 5.80
N MET A 47 1.47 8.74 5.50
CA MET A 47 2.24 9.68 4.72
C MET A 47 2.21 9.36 3.22
N CYS A 48 2.07 10.38 2.39
CA CYS A 48 2.33 10.28 0.97
C CYS A 48 3.84 10.24 0.69
N PRO A 49 4.37 9.22 0.02
CA PRO A 49 5.81 9.12 -0.27
C PRO A 49 6.32 10.12 -1.32
N ILE A 50 5.43 10.89 -1.98
CA ILE A 50 5.81 11.90 -2.98
C ILE A 50 6.02 13.27 -2.30
N CYS A 51 5.03 13.75 -1.54
CA CYS A 51 5.12 15.07 -0.89
C CYS A 51 5.65 15.02 0.55
N LEU A 52 5.84 13.81 1.11
CA LEU A 52 6.28 13.59 2.49
C LEU A 52 5.37 14.22 3.56
N ASP A 53 4.11 14.48 3.20
CA ASP A 53 3.06 15.00 4.08
C ASP A 53 1.93 13.96 4.20
N MET A 54 1.01 14.18 5.12
CA MET A 54 -0.17 13.33 5.33
C MET A 54 -0.98 13.20 4.03
N LEU A 55 -1.44 11.98 3.75
CA LEU A 55 -2.27 11.66 2.58
C LEU A 55 -3.53 12.54 2.52
N LYS A 56 -3.78 13.14 1.35
CA LYS A 56 -4.95 13.96 1.04
C LYS A 56 -5.59 13.45 -0.25
N ASN A 57 -6.90 13.25 -0.25
CA ASN A 57 -7.63 12.68 -1.40
C ASN A 57 -6.94 11.40 -1.90
N THR A 58 -6.77 10.43 -1.00
CA THR A 58 -5.91 9.25 -1.21
C THR A 58 -6.30 8.46 -2.46
N MET A 59 -5.34 8.26 -3.35
CA MET A 59 -5.40 7.33 -4.46
C MET A 59 -4.56 6.09 -4.16
N THR A 60 -5.04 4.92 -4.58
CA THR A 60 -4.40 3.62 -4.33
C THR A 60 -4.17 2.89 -5.65
N THR A 61 -2.96 2.37 -5.86
CA THR A 61 -2.65 1.56 -7.07
C THR A 61 -3.35 0.21 -7.01
N LYS A 62 -3.90 -0.25 -8.14
CA LYS A 62 -4.67 -1.51 -8.19
C LYS A 62 -3.80 -2.75 -7.92
N GLU A 63 -2.60 -2.80 -8.49
CA GLU A 63 -1.75 -3.99 -8.43
C GLU A 63 -0.95 -4.13 -7.12
N CYS A 64 -0.53 -3.00 -6.53
CA CYS A 64 0.39 -3.00 -5.40
C CYS A 64 -0.14 -2.28 -4.15
N LEU A 65 -1.37 -1.74 -4.20
CA LEU A 65 -2.05 -1.07 -3.09
C LEU A 65 -1.26 0.05 -2.40
N HIS A 66 -0.29 0.65 -3.11
CA HIS A 66 0.45 1.81 -2.63
C HIS A 66 -0.44 3.06 -2.69
N ARG A 67 -0.30 3.93 -1.68
CA ARG A 67 -1.16 5.09 -1.46
C ARG A 67 -0.42 6.40 -1.72
N PHE A 68 -1.10 7.35 -2.35
CA PHE A 68 -0.58 8.69 -2.68
C PHE A 68 -1.67 9.75 -2.55
N CYS A 69 -1.30 11.03 -2.41
CA CYS A 69 -2.24 12.12 -2.65
C CYS A 69 -2.66 12.16 -4.12
N SER A 70 -3.91 12.48 -4.43
CA SER A 70 -4.41 12.55 -5.82
C SER A 70 -3.56 13.48 -6.70
N ASP A 71 -3.30 14.71 -6.24
CA ASP A 71 -2.49 15.68 -6.99
C ASP A 71 -1.05 15.20 -7.20
N CYS A 72 -0.48 14.54 -6.19
CA CYS A 72 0.89 14.04 -6.24
C CYS A 72 1.05 12.93 -7.28
N ILE A 73 0.15 11.93 -7.28
CA ILE A 73 0.25 10.82 -8.24
C ILE A 73 -0.12 11.25 -9.66
N VAL A 74 -1.12 12.13 -9.83
CA VAL A 74 -1.48 12.67 -11.14
C VAL A 74 -0.32 13.49 -11.72
N THR A 75 0.33 14.32 -10.91
CA THR A 75 1.48 15.13 -11.35
C THR A 75 2.69 14.25 -11.70
N ALA A 76 2.99 13.24 -10.87
CA ALA A 76 4.09 12.31 -11.14
C ALA A 76 3.87 11.52 -12.45
N LEU A 77 2.64 11.05 -12.71
CA LEU A 77 2.29 10.33 -13.95
C LEU A 77 2.34 11.23 -15.19
N ARG A 78 2.05 12.53 -15.06
CA ARG A 78 2.15 13.50 -16.18
C ARG A 78 3.58 13.96 -16.46
N SER A 79 4.43 13.96 -15.44
CA SER A 79 5.84 14.39 -15.54
C SER A 79 6.76 13.26 -16.02
N GLY A 80 6.26 12.03 -16.11
CA GLY A 80 7.03 10.83 -16.44
C GLY A 80 7.54 10.72 -17.89
N ASP A 81 7.29 11.71 -18.76
CA ASP A 81 7.82 11.75 -20.12
C ASP A 81 9.24 12.37 -20.21
N GLU A 82 9.75 13.05 -19.16
CA GLU A 82 11.02 13.80 -19.21
C GLU A 82 12.10 13.39 -18.18
N TYR A 83 11.85 12.44 -17.27
CA TYR A 83 12.81 12.09 -16.20
C TYR A 83 13.26 10.62 -16.28
N GLU A 84 14.47 10.40 -16.83
CA GLU A 84 15.27 9.18 -16.62
C GLU A 84 15.59 9.06 -15.12
N ALA A 85 14.99 8.06 -14.49
CA ALA A 85 15.01 7.84 -13.06
C ALA A 85 16.41 7.48 -12.54
N HIS A 86 16.94 8.30 -11.64
CA HIS A 86 18.05 7.88 -10.77
C HIS A 86 17.56 6.82 -9.78
N GLN A 87 17.74 5.56 -10.18
CA GLN A 87 18.13 4.40 -9.38
C GLN A 87 17.45 4.22 -8.00
N ASP A 88 16.25 3.66 -7.99
CA ASP A 88 15.88 2.62 -7.01
C ASP A 88 14.93 1.59 -7.64
N ARG A 89 15.13 0.31 -7.32
CA ARG A 89 14.43 -0.85 -7.89
C ARG A 89 12.91 -0.87 -7.63
N SER A 90 12.40 0.10 -6.87
CA SER A 90 10.97 0.33 -6.65
C SER A 90 10.22 0.78 -7.92
N TRP A 91 10.90 1.38 -8.91
CA TRP A 91 10.27 1.95 -10.09
C TRP A 91 9.96 0.98 -11.24
N GLN A 92 10.56 -0.22 -11.30
CA GLN A 92 10.29 -1.18 -12.40
C GLN A 92 8.83 -1.70 -12.39
N SER A 93 8.09 -1.50 -11.30
CA SER A 93 6.66 -1.82 -11.21
C SER A 93 5.75 -0.70 -11.74
N TRP A 94 6.24 0.54 -11.85
CA TRP A 94 5.41 1.72 -12.11
C TRP A 94 5.07 1.93 -13.58
N SER A 95 5.95 1.55 -14.50
CA SER A 95 5.65 1.53 -15.95
C SER A 95 4.58 0.48 -16.31
N ARG A 96 4.30 -0.48 -15.42
CA ARG A 96 3.25 -1.50 -15.58
C ARG A 96 1.90 -1.09 -14.99
N LEU A 97 1.81 0.09 -14.35
CA LEU A 97 0.55 0.64 -13.84
C LEU A 97 -0.28 1.36 -14.92
N GLN A 98 0.18 1.39 -16.18
CA GLN A 98 -0.46 2.09 -17.31
C GLN A 98 -1.58 1.31 -18.04
N THR A 99 -1.85 0.04 -17.75
CA THR A 99 -2.76 -0.78 -18.60
C THR A 99 -4.09 -1.20 -18.00
N SER A 100 -4.56 -0.56 -16.92
CA SER A 100 -5.97 -0.70 -16.50
C SER A 100 -6.54 0.66 -16.05
N ARG A 101 -6.53 1.57 -17.04
CA ARG A 101 -7.29 2.84 -17.14
C ARG A 101 -8.69 2.74 -16.51
N LEU A 102 -9.25 3.90 -16.16
CA LEU A 102 -10.69 4.22 -16.12
C LEU A 102 -11.64 3.02 -15.95
#